data_AF-A0AAU7MDS8-F1
#
_entry.id   AF-A0AAU7MDS8-F1
#
_cell.length_a   1.000
_cell.length_b   1.000
_cell.length_c   1.000
_cell.angle_alpha   90.00
_cell.angle_beta   90.00
_cell.angle_gamma   90.00
#
_symmetry.space_group_name_H-M   'P 1'
#
loop_
_entity.id
_entity.type
_entity.pdbx_description
1 polymer ?
#
loop_
_entity_poly.entity_id
_entity_poly.type
_entity_poly.pdbx_seq_one_letter_code
_entity_poly.pdbx_strand_id
1 'polypeptide(L)'
;MAAVVMSQTFTANAAAASGRPAPGGAGAVSTTPVDKDFTADGIPDLLTVGGTTGLASGVWLAAGLPAKKPSTGSGQVGLPPVNIGARGNVVSGDTSPSDFDGAQVIAGPFAGPTDKDVLVYYPTGFSAGMGLILTVGSDGILGNPEWTMPAGTFTDINGDNPLQLAAAQGTARYGYGLPDLIGTAGNPSTGYHLSFYQNVGGTGGYPMSDILSNATPTGDMNWAQWTIATTELASGTAMFLWNSSTGALYLWEGLTFTDNGDMTGSVGYTQYLISRSWNAGVALSTLEAADINGDGVPDIWAVTPSGTVTAYLIARLSSTGSAQIRAGSPQTL
;
A
#
# COMPACT_ATOMS: atom_id res chain seq x y z
N MET A 1 9.75 63.05 34.97
CA MET A 1 9.73 61.82 34.15
C MET A 1 8.75 60.86 34.80
N ALA A 2 7.55 60.73 34.25
CA ALA A 2 6.51 59.82 34.75
C ALA A 2 6.36 58.68 33.73
N ALA A 3 6.51 57.44 34.19
CA ALA A 3 6.39 56.25 33.36
C ALA A 3 4.91 55.89 33.20
N VAL A 4 4.44 55.86 31.95
CA VAL A 4 3.12 55.35 31.56
C VAL A 4 3.23 53.83 31.45
N VAL A 5 2.53 53.09 32.30
CA VAL A 5 2.37 51.64 32.17
C VAL A 5 1.10 51.39 31.35
N MET A 6 1.27 50.91 30.12
CA MET A 6 0.15 50.37 29.33
C MET A 6 -0.17 48.96 29.81
N SER A 7 -1.37 48.76 30.35
CA SER A 7 -1.98 47.45 30.56
C SER A 7 -2.70 47.04 29.28
N GLN A 8 -2.24 45.98 28.61
CA GLN A 8 -3.01 45.34 27.54
C GLN A 8 -3.87 44.24 28.15
N THR A 9 -5.19 44.33 27.91
CA THR A 9 -6.16 43.30 28.29
C THR A 9 -6.34 42.37 27.10
N PHE A 10 -5.93 41.10 27.23
CA PHE A 10 -6.21 40.07 26.22
C PHE A 10 -7.56 39.41 26.53
N THR A 11 -8.53 39.57 25.64
CA THR A 11 -9.78 38.82 25.67
C THR A 11 -9.57 37.51 24.92
N ALA A 12 -9.40 36.40 25.65
CA ALA A 12 -9.40 35.07 25.05
C ALA A 12 -10.85 34.64 24.79
N ASN A 13 -11.25 34.57 23.51
CA ASN A 13 -12.49 33.91 23.13
C ASN A 13 -12.27 32.39 23.25
N ALA A 14 -13.03 31.74 24.12
CA ALA A 14 -13.00 30.28 24.26
C ALA A 14 -13.62 29.64 23.00
N ALA A 15 -12.79 28.99 22.19
CA ALA A 15 -13.27 28.07 21.15
C ALA A 15 -13.78 26.79 21.83
N ALA A 16 -14.93 26.30 21.38
CA ALA A 16 -15.51 25.04 21.83
C ALA A 16 -14.51 23.89 21.64
N ALA A 17 -14.33 23.08 22.68
CA ALA A 17 -13.39 21.97 22.68
C ALA A 17 -13.81 20.88 21.67
N SER A 18 -13.12 20.82 20.53
CA SER A 18 -13.01 19.58 19.76
C SER A 18 -12.09 18.64 20.56
N GLY A 19 -12.62 17.49 20.97
CA GLY A 19 -11.90 16.51 21.77
C GLY A 19 -10.57 16.11 21.15
N ARG A 20 -9.47 16.54 21.78
CA ARG A 20 -8.12 16.06 21.52
C ARG A 20 -8.04 14.61 22.00
N PRO A 21 -7.49 13.65 21.23
CA PRO A 21 -7.19 12.33 21.77
C PRO A 21 -6.21 12.48 22.94
N ALA A 22 -6.51 11.84 24.06
CA ALA A 22 -5.64 11.86 25.24
C ALA A 22 -4.29 11.18 24.90
N PRO A 23 -3.16 11.67 25.43
CA PRO A 23 -1.89 10.95 25.32
C PRO A 23 -2.00 9.67 26.17
N GLY A 24 -2.27 8.55 25.50
CA GLY A 24 -2.23 7.21 26.10
C GLY A 24 -0.80 6.90 26.54
N GLY A 25 -0.67 6.31 27.73
CA GLY A 25 0.60 6.05 28.39
C GLY A 25 1.62 5.31 27.51
N ALA A 26 2.86 5.79 27.55
CA ALA A 26 4.00 5.20 26.85
C ALA A 26 4.28 3.77 27.36
N GLY A 27 3.67 2.78 26.70
CA GLY A 27 4.27 1.45 26.58
C GLY A 27 5.52 1.55 25.71
N ALA A 28 6.51 0.70 25.96
CA ALA A 28 7.74 0.67 25.16
C ALA A 28 7.39 0.50 23.67
N VAL A 29 7.61 1.56 22.89
CA VAL A 29 7.37 1.59 21.45
C VAL A 29 8.47 0.77 20.78
N SER A 30 8.09 -0.23 20.00
CA SER A 30 9.00 -0.88 19.05
C SER A 30 9.60 0.20 18.16
N THR A 31 10.92 0.34 18.12
CA THR A 31 11.60 1.42 17.40
C THR A 31 11.68 1.21 15.89
N THR A 32 11.18 0.08 15.39
CA THR A 32 11.04 -0.16 13.95
C THR A 32 9.65 0.29 13.53
N PRO A 33 9.53 1.24 12.58
CA PRO A 33 8.24 1.64 12.04
C PRO A 33 7.46 0.42 11.55
N VAL A 34 6.17 0.36 11.88
CA VAL A 34 5.25 -0.65 11.36
C VAL A 34 4.86 -0.24 9.94
N ASP A 35 4.99 -1.16 8.98
CA ASP A 35 4.59 -0.90 7.60
C ASP A 35 3.11 -0.50 7.54
N LYS A 36 2.81 0.55 6.77
CA LYS A 36 1.46 1.11 6.58
C LYS A 36 0.76 1.64 7.84
N ASP A 37 1.50 2.01 8.88
CA ASP A 37 0.94 2.67 10.07
C ASP A 37 0.84 4.20 9.88
N PHE A 38 -0.30 4.67 9.38
CA PHE A 38 -0.61 6.09 9.16
C PHE A 38 -1.05 6.81 10.43
N THR A 39 -1.48 6.12 11.48
CA THR A 39 -1.91 6.70 12.76
C THR A 39 -0.80 6.75 13.82
N ALA A 40 0.34 6.11 13.56
CA ALA A 40 1.46 5.94 14.48
C ALA A 40 1.08 5.23 15.79
N ASP A 41 0.14 4.28 15.74
CA ASP A 41 -0.30 3.51 16.90
C ASP A 41 0.38 2.12 17.02
N GLY A 42 1.26 1.80 16.06
CA GLY A 42 1.98 0.54 15.97
C GLY A 42 1.15 -0.59 15.37
N ILE A 43 0.06 -0.29 14.69
CA ILE A 43 -0.78 -1.23 13.97
C ILE A 43 -0.88 -0.74 12.51
N PRO A 44 -0.77 -1.62 11.51
CA PRO A 44 -1.01 -1.22 10.13
C PRO A 44 -2.43 -0.66 9.96
N ASP A 45 -2.58 0.36 9.14
CA ASP A 45 -3.87 0.93 8.77
C ASP A 45 -4.24 0.50 7.34
N LEU A 46 -5.55 0.40 7.07
CA LEU A 46 -6.05 0.08 5.74
C LEU A 46 -6.20 1.35 4.89
N LEU A 47 -5.60 1.35 3.70
CA LEU A 47 -5.90 2.32 2.63
C LEU A 47 -6.71 1.66 1.51
N THR A 48 -7.76 2.34 1.06
CA THR A 48 -8.54 1.88 -0.09
C THR A 48 -9.01 3.04 -0.95
N VAL A 49 -9.12 2.80 -2.26
CA VAL A 49 -9.62 3.78 -3.21
C VAL A 49 -11.13 3.62 -3.35
N GLY A 50 -11.84 4.75 -3.32
CA GLY A 50 -13.26 4.84 -3.55
C GLY A 50 -13.63 4.83 -5.03
N GLY A 51 -14.73 5.49 -5.38
CA GLY A 51 -15.26 5.48 -6.74
C GLY A 51 -15.88 4.14 -7.11
N THR A 52 -16.33 3.39 -6.09
CA THR A 52 -16.94 2.07 -6.20
C THR A 52 -18.42 2.14 -5.81
N THR A 53 -19.15 1.03 -5.88
CA THR A 53 -20.58 1.01 -5.60
C THR A 53 -20.91 1.25 -4.12
N GLY A 54 -20.00 0.95 -3.21
CA GLY A 54 -20.19 1.13 -1.77
C GLY A 54 -19.29 2.17 -1.11
N LEU A 55 -18.35 2.77 -1.85
CA LEU A 55 -17.45 3.79 -1.31
C LEU A 55 -17.31 4.96 -2.29
N ALA A 56 -17.67 6.16 -1.84
CA ALA A 56 -17.61 7.37 -2.66
C ALA A 56 -16.17 7.70 -3.08
N SER A 57 -16.00 8.45 -4.17
CA SER A 57 -14.69 8.82 -4.71
C SER A 57 -13.73 9.42 -3.67
N GLY A 58 -12.45 9.10 -3.80
CA GLY A 58 -11.38 9.54 -2.91
C GLY A 58 -10.48 8.39 -2.43
N VAL A 59 -9.62 8.69 -1.46
CA VAL A 59 -8.74 7.72 -0.80
C VAL A 59 -9.17 7.63 0.66
N TRP A 60 -9.48 6.44 1.13
CA TRP A 60 -10.05 6.20 2.44
C TRP A 60 -9.07 5.48 3.35
N LEU A 61 -8.83 6.05 4.53
CA LEU A 61 -8.01 5.49 5.59
C LEU A 61 -8.91 4.95 6.70
N ALA A 62 -8.79 3.67 7.00
CA ALA A 62 -9.45 3.03 8.14
C ALA A 62 -8.38 2.54 9.12
N ALA A 63 -8.34 3.14 10.32
CA ALA A 63 -7.29 2.85 11.29
C ALA A 63 -7.34 1.40 11.77
N GLY A 64 -6.20 0.72 11.91
CA GLY A 64 -6.15 -0.62 12.50
C GLY A 64 -6.64 -0.60 13.95
N LEU A 65 -7.45 -1.59 14.38
CA LEU A 65 -7.91 -1.66 15.77
C LEU A 65 -7.08 -2.65 16.59
N PRO A 66 -6.68 -2.28 17.83
CA PRO A 66 -5.91 -3.16 18.69
C PRO A 66 -6.70 -4.41 19.09
N ALA A 67 -6.00 -5.54 19.15
CA ALA A 67 -6.46 -6.73 19.83
C ALA A 67 -6.46 -6.52 21.36
N LYS A 68 -6.92 -7.54 22.10
CA LYS A 68 -6.84 -7.53 23.57
C LYS A 68 -5.42 -7.39 24.11
N LYS A 69 -4.41 -7.76 23.32
CA LYS A 69 -3.00 -7.54 23.64
C LYS A 69 -2.58 -6.18 23.05
N PRO A 70 -1.91 -5.31 23.83
CA PRO A 70 -1.39 -4.04 23.33
C PRO A 70 -0.46 -4.26 22.13
N SER A 71 -0.47 -3.32 21.17
CA SER A 71 0.41 -3.28 19.98
C SER A 71 0.33 -4.50 19.04
N THR A 72 -0.83 -5.15 18.98
CA THR A 72 -1.15 -6.17 17.97
C THR A 72 -2.52 -5.85 17.41
N GLY A 73 -2.71 -5.90 16.10
CA GLY A 73 -4.02 -5.65 15.49
C GLY A 73 -4.98 -6.82 15.66
N SER A 74 -6.27 -6.50 15.73
CA SER A 74 -7.36 -7.47 15.84
C SER A 74 -7.81 -8.03 14.49
N GLY A 75 -7.37 -7.43 13.38
CA GLY A 75 -7.96 -7.60 12.05
C GLY A 75 -9.12 -6.66 11.76
N GLN A 76 -9.69 -6.00 12.78
CA GLN A 76 -10.73 -5.01 12.58
C GLN A 76 -10.13 -3.63 12.28
N VAL A 77 -10.91 -2.80 11.59
CA VAL A 77 -10.58 -1.40 11.31
C VAL A 77 -11.57 -0.45 11.98
N GLY A 78 -11.13 0.78 12.25
CA GLY A 78 -11.91 1.86 12.84
C GLY A 78 -12.97 2.38 11.88
N LEU A 79 -14.17 2.63 12.40
CA LEU A 79 -15.30 3.14 11.62
C LEU A 79 -15.86 4.43 12.25
N PRO A 80 -16.35 5.38 11.41
CA PRO A 80 -16.22 5.40 9.95
C PRO A 80 -14.78 5.67 9.51
N PRO A 81 -14.37 5.25 8.29
CA PRO A 81 -13.08 5.61 7.72
C PRO A 81 -13.03 7.11 7.38
N VAL A 82 -11.81 7.64 7.22
CA VAL A 82 -11.56 9.04 6.86
C VAL A 82 -11.18 9.12 5.39
N ASN A 83 -11.86 9.97 4.61
CA ASN A 83 -11.45 10.26 3.23
C ASN A 83 -10.26 11.22 3.23
N ILE A 84 -9.04 10.67 3.24
CA ILE A 84 -7.80 11.44 3.15
C ILE A 84 -7.55 11.96 1.73
N GLY A 85 -8.22 11.43 0.71
CA GLY A 85 -8.18 11.92 -0.68
C GLY A 85 -9.25 12.97 -1.01
N ALA A 86 -9.88 13.60 -0.01
CA ALA A 86 -11.03 14.49 -0.20
C ALA A 86 -10.74 15.77 -1.02
N ARG A 87 -9.48 16.07 -1.32
CA ARG A 87 -9.04 17.24 -2.11
C ARG A 87 -8.57 16.89 -3.53
N GLY A 88 -8.78 15.64 -3.96
CA GLY A 88 -8.24 15.16 -5.23
C GLY A 88 -6.71 15.13 -5.25
N ASN A 89 -6.14 15.03 -6.45
CA ASN A 89 -4.70 15.06 -6.64
C ASN A 89 -4.27 15.89 -7.85
N VAL A 90 -5.18 16.72 -8.36
CA VAL A 90 -4.98 17.66 -9.46
C VAL A 90 -4.62 17.05 -10.81
N VAL A 91 -4.72 15.72 -10.97
CA VAL A 91 -4.45 15.05 -12.25
C VAL A 91 -5.37 15.55 -13.37
N SER A 92 -6.64 15.83 -13.04
CA SER A 92 -7.63 16.32 -14.01
C SER A 92 -7.64 17.84 -14.14
N GLY A 93 -6.73 18.54 -13.43
CA GLY A 93 -6.71 20.01 -13.35
C GLY A 93 -7.75 20.60 -12.39
N ASP A 94 -8.41 19.80 -11.56
CA ASP A 94 -9.29 20.24 -10.48
C ASP A 94 -8.82 19.72 -9.10
N THR A 95 -9.66 19.76 -8.05
CA THR A 95 -9.33 19.24 -6.71
C THR A 95 -10.39 18.23 -6.27
N SER A 96 -10.86 17.40 -7.21
CA SER A 96 -11.97 16.48 -7.00
C SER A 96 -11.51 15.14 -6.43
N PRO A 97 -12.17 14.56 -5.42
CA PRO A 97 -11.91 13.19 -4.98
C PRO A 97 -12.00 12.13 -6.09
N SER A 98 -12.76 12.41 -7.16
CA SER A 98 -12.87 11.53 -8.35
C SER A 98 -11.57 11.42 -9.14
N ASP A 99 -10.59 12.29 -8.89
CA ASP A 99 -9.25 12.16 -9.47
C ASP A 99 -8.62 10.79 -9.16
N PHE A 100 -8.97 10.17 -8.03
CA PHE A 100 -8.44 8.87 -7.65
C PHE A 100 -9.20 7.67 -8.25
N ASP A 101 -10.33 7.88 -8.92
CA ASP A 101 -11.17 6.77 -9.39
C ASP A 101 -10.42 5.91 -10.42
N GLY A 102 -10.31 4.61 -10.13
CA GLY A 102 -9.56 3.65 -10.97
C GLY A 102 -8.04 3.68 -10.78
N ALA A 103 -7.51 4.51 -9.88
CA ALA A 103 -6.11 4.48 -9.49
C ALA A 103 -5.81 3.34 -8.51
N GLN A 104 -4.54 2.97 -8.43
CA GLN A 104 -3.96 2.26 -7.29
C GLN A 104 -3.33 3.27 -6.35
N VAL A 105 -3.46 3.04 -5.05
CA VAL A 105 -2.78 3.83 -4.01
C VAL A 105 -1.93 2.88 -3.19
N ILE A 106 -0.63 3.12 -3.20
CA ILE A 106 0.37 2.27 -2.56
C ILE A 106 0.98 3.07 -1.42
N ALA A 107 0.86 2.56 -0.19
CA ALA A 107 1.52 3.15 0.97
C ALA A 107 3.03 2.92 0.91
N GLY A 108 3.81 3.93 1.31
CA GLY A 108 5.25 3.78 1.51
C GLY A 108 5.96 5.12 1.70
N PRO A 109 7.21 5.10 2.18
CA PRO A 109 8.04 6.30 2.34
C PRO A 109 8.63 6.75 0.99
N PHE A 110 7.83 7.38 0.13
CA PHE A 110 8.22 7.74 -1.24
C PHE A 110 8.88 9.12 -1.38
N ALA A 111 8.62 10.02 -0.44
CA ALA A 111 9.20 11.37 -0.35
C ALA A 111 10.35 11.45 0.65
N GLY A 112 10.38 10.53 1.63
CA GLY A 112 11.47 10.42 2.58
C GLY A 112 11.30 9.22 3.53
N PRO A 113 12.39 8.70 4.14
CA PRO A 113 12.35 7.47 4.93
C PRO A 113 11.43 7.50 6.18
N THR A 114 11.01 8.69 6.60
CA THR A 114 10.15 8.90 7.77
C THR A 114 8.75 9.39 7.41
N ASP A 115 8.51 9.64 6.13
CA ASP A 115 7.31 10.33 5.68
C ASP A 115 6.19 9.31 5.41
N LYS A 116 4.95 9.77 5.64
CA LYS A 116 3.73 9.00 5.42
C LYS A 116 3.19 9.37 4.06
N ASP A 117 3.65 8.64 3.05
CA ASP A 117 3.38 8.96 1.67
C ASP A 117 2.57 7.87 0.99
N VAL A 118 2.01 8.26 -0.14
CA VAL A 118 1.37 7.34 -1.06
C VAL A 118 1.90 7.57 -2.47
N LEU A 119 2.13 6.47 -3.18
CA LEU A 119 2.25 6.45 -4.63
C LEU A 119 0.87 6.17 -5.21
N VAL A 120 0.33 7.13 -5.96
CA VAL A 120 -0.88 6.97 -6.78
C VAL A 120 -0.43 6.55 -8.18
N TYR A 121 -0.92 5.41 -8.67
CA TYR A 121 -0.62 4.93 -10.02
C TYR A 121 -1.90 4.70 -10.81
N TYR A 122 -1.91 5.13 -12.07
CA TYR A 122 -3.06 4.96 -12.97
C TYR A 122 -2.77 3.85 -13.98
N PRO A 123 -3.28 2.62 -13.79
CA PRO A 123 -3.04 1.54 -14.75
C PRO A 123 -3.83 1.73 -16.05
N THR A 124 -4.94 2.48 -16.03
CA THR A 124 -5.84 2.67 -17.17
C THR A 124 -6.38 4.10 -17.22
N GLY A 125 -7.21 4.40 -18.24
CA GLY A 125 -7.87 5.69 -18.39
C GLY A 125 -7.00 6.76 -19.06
N PHE A 126 -7.41 8.03 -18.95
CA PHE A 126 -6.73 9.15 -19.61
C PHE A 126 -5.30 9.36 -19.11
N SER A 127 -5.05 9.04 -17.83
CA SER A 127 -3.76 9.20 -17.16
C SER A 127 -2.95 7.89 -17.10
N ALA A 128 -3.27 6.92 -17.95
CA ALA A 128 -2.64 5.60 -17.91
C ALA A 128 -1.10 5.66 -17.94
N GLY A 129 -0.44 4.94 -17.04
CA GLY A 129 1.01 4.89 -16.87
C GLY A 129 1.59 6.04 -16.02
N MET A 130 0.78 7.00 -15.58
CA MET A 130 1.23 8.11 -14.72
C MET A 130 1.31 7.68 -13.25
N GLY A 131 2.31 8.20 -12.55
CA GLY A 131 2.44 8.10 -11.09
C GLY A 131 2.48 9.46 -10.40
N LEU A 132 1.96 9.54 -9.17
CA LEU A 132 2.05 10.73 -8.31
C LEU A 132 2.51 10.31 -6.91
N ILE A 133 3.44 11.05 -6.32
CA ILE A 133 3.79 10.90 -4.91
C ILE A 133 3.10 12.03 -4.15
N LEU A 134 2.24 11.65 -3.20
CA LEU A 134 1.53 12.58 -2.32
C LEU A 134 1.89 12.27 -0.87
N THR A 135 2.03 13.32 -0.07
CA THR A 135 2.29 13.20 1.36
C THR A 135 1.03 13.53 2.16
N VAL A 136 0.87 12.86 3.31
CA VAL A 136 -0.21 13.19 4.24
C VAL A 136 0.15 14.46 5.01
N GLY A 137 -0.65 15.50 4.82
CA GLY A 137 -0.48 16.78 5.51
C GLY A 137 -0.74 16.69 7.01
N SER A 138 -0.39 17.76 7.74
CA SER A 138 -0.61 17.84 9.19
C SER A 138 -2.10 17.81 9.61
N ASP A 139 -3.01 18.06 8.67
CA ASP A 139 -4.45 17.94 8.84
C ASP A 139 -4.98 16.52 8.57
N GLY A 140 -4.10 15.56 8.27
CA GLY A 140 -4.44 14.17 7.98
C GLY A 140 -5.02 13.95 6.56
N ILE A 141 -4.89 14.94 5.67
CA ILE A 141 -5.39 14.88 4.29
C ILE A 141 -4.21 14.85 3.32
N LEU A 142 -4.35 14.13 2.22
CA LEU A 142 -3.35 14.12 1.15
C LEU A 142 -3.19 15.53 0.55
N GLY A 143 -1.94 15.97 0.46
CA GLY A 143 -1.57 17.25 -0.14
C GLY A 143 -1.58 17.23 -1.67
N ASN A 144 -1.09 18.32 -2.26
CA ASN A 144 -0.75 18.31 -3.69
C ASN A 144 0.38 17.30 -3.95
N PRO A 145 0.51 16.77 -5.18
CA PRO A 145 1.63 15.93 -5.55
C PRO A 145 2.96 16.63 -5.23
N GLU A 146 3.79 15.98 -4.43
CA GLU A 146 5.18 16.39 -4.24
C GLU A 146 5.98 16.10 -5.50
N TRP A 147 5.65 15.00 -6.18
CA TRP A 147 6.28 14.61 -7.41
C TRP A 147 5.29 13.98 -8.38
N THR A 148 5.44 14.33 -9.66
CA THR A 148 4.68 13.74 -10.77
C THR A 148 5.64 12.95 -11.64
N MET A 149 5.34 11.67 -11.83
CA MET A 149 5.97 10.78 -12.80
C MET A 149 5.10 10.73 -14.04
N PRO A 150 5.53 11.33 -15.16
CA PRO A 150 4.76 11.31 -16.40
C PRO A 150 4.44 9.89 -16.86
N ALA A 151 3.36 9.77 -17.66
CA ALA A 151 3.09 8.52 -18.35
C ALA A 151 4.33 8.08 -19.15
N GLY A 152 4.74 6.83 -18.95
CA GLY A 152 5.96 6.28 -19.53
C GLY A 152 7.10 6.04 -18.53
N THR A 153 7.05 6.62 -17.33
CA THR A 153 8.12 6.43 -16.32
C THR A 153 8.31 4.96 -15.95
N PHE A 154 7.22 4.20 -15.85
CA PHE A 154 7.26 2.78 -15.47
C PHE A 154 7.24 1.83 -16.67
N THR A 155 7.47 2.33 -17.88
CA THR A 155 7.46 1.48 -19.08
C THR A 155 8.67 0.53 -19.10
N ASP A 156 8.44 -0.72 -19.49
CA ASP A 156 9.50 -1.70 -19.70
C ASP A 156 10.20 -1.57 -21.07
N ILE A 157 11.19 -2.42 -21.34
CA ILE A 157 11.89 -2.44 -22.63
C ILE A 157 10.99 -2.80 -23.82
N ASN A 158 9.83 -3.41 -23.58
CA ASN A 158 8.85 -3.75 -24.60
C ASN A 158 7.85 -2.63 -24.87
N GLY A 159 7.88 -1.54 -24.11
CA GLY A 159 6.92 -0.45 -24.23
C GLY A 159 5.65 -0.65 -23.40
N ASP A 160 5.63 -1.63 -22.48
CA ASP A 160 4.48 -1.96 -21.65
C ASP A 160 4.51 -1.20 -20.32
N ASN A 161 3.43 -0.47 -20.01
CA ASN A 161 3.19 0.05 -18.66
C ASN A 161 2.72 -1.06 -17.73
N PRO A 162 3.01 -0.99 -16.42
CA PRO A 162 2.52 -1.96 -15.46
C PRO A 162 0.99 -1.97 -15.44
N LEU A 163 0.41 -3.16 -15.42
CA LEU A 163 -1.01 -3.39 -15.15
C LEU A 163 -1.32 -3.13 -13.67
N GLN A 164 -0.31 -3.27 -12.81
CA GLN A 164 -0.36 -2.92 -11.39
C GLN A 164 1.05 -2.68 -10.86
N LEU A 165 1.15 -1.94 -9.76
CA LEU A 165 2.37 -1.76 -8.97
C LEU A 165 2.12 -2.10 -7.50
N ALA A 166 3.19 -2.49 -6.80
CA ALA A 166 3.26 -2.67 -5.37
C ALA A 166 4.63 -2.23 -4.85
N ALA A 167 4.71 -1.79 -3.59
CA ALA A 167 5.98 -1.42 -2.96
C ALA A 167 6.83 -2.66 -2.70
N ALA A 168 7.99 -2.77 -3.34
CA ALA A 168 8.96 -3.82 -3.07
C ALA A 168 9.92 -3.45 -1.93
N GLN A 169 9.80 -2.27 -1.34
CA GLN A 169 10.66 -1.80 -0.23
C GLN A 169 12.14 -1.86 -0.63
N GLY A 170 13.06 -2.10 0.32
CA GLY A 170 14.50 -2.22 0.03
C GLY A 170 14.94 -3.55 -0.60
N THR A 171 14.16 -4.16 -1.49
CA THR A 171 14.43 -5.50 -2.05
C THR A 171 15.76 -5.58 -2.82
N ALA A 172 16.16 -4.50 -3.50
CA ALA A 172 17.45 -4.41 -4.18
C ALA A 172 18.62 -4.10 -3.23
N ARG A 173 18.35 -3.79 -1.95
CA ARG A 173 19.32 -3.61 -0.85
C ARG A 173 20.37 -2.51 -1.04
N TYR A 174 20.12 -1.53 -1.91
CA TYR A 174 21.01 -0.38 -2.06
C TYR A 174 20.95 0.60 -0.88
N GLY A 175 19.92 0.51 -0.03
CA GLY A 175 19.86 1.22 1.25
C GLY A 175 19.57 2.72 1.14
N TYR A 176 18.91 3.16 0.06
CA TYR A 176 18.56 4.57 -0.13
C TYR A 176 17.38 5.06 0.72
N GLY A 177 16.68 4.15 1.41
CA GLY A 177 15.57 4.49 2.31
C GLY A 177 14.26 4.84 1.60
N LEU A 178 14.17 4.67 0.28
CA LEU A 178 12.94 4.78 -0.51
C LEU A 178 12.59 3.40 -1.11
N PRO A 179 11.30 3.05 -1.25
CA PRO A 179 10.90 1.75 -1.78
C PRO A 179 11.25 1.57 -3.25
N ASP A 180 11.81 0.41 -3.58
CA ASP A 180 11.69 -0.17 -4.92
C ASP A 180 10.20 -0.49 -5.20
N LEU A 181 9.86 -0.72 -6.46
CA LEU A 181 8.54 -1.21 -6.86
C LEU A 181 8.65 -2.53 -7.59
N ILE A 182 7.56 -3.30 -7.55
CA ILE A 182 7.37 -4.48 -8.37
C ILE A 182 5.96 -4.44 -8.95
N GLY A 183 5.79 -4.88 -10.18
CA GLY A 183 4.52 -4.83 -10.89
C GLY A 183 4.34 -6.01 -11.83
N THR A 184 3.11 -6.23 -12.28
CA THR A 184 2.87 -7.09 -13.45
C THR A 184 2.77 -6.21 -14.68
N ALA A 185 3.42 -6.57 -15.77
CA ALA A 185 3.39 -5.84 -17.03
C ALA A 185 3.22 -6.81 -18.21
N GLY A 186 3.18 -6.25 -19.42
CA GLY A 186 3.08 -7.00 -20.66
C GLY A 186 1.71 -6.92 -21.33
N ASN A 187 1.62 -7.54 -22.51
CA ASN A 187 0.41 -7.60 -23.32
C ASN A 187 0.33 -8.93 -24.09
N PRO A 188 -0.77 -9.24 -24.83
CA PRO A 188 -0.89 -10.50 -25.57
C PRO A 188 0.16 -10.74 -26.67
N SER A 189 0.84 -9.71 -27.15
CA SER A 189 1.89 -9.80 -28.18
C SER A 189 3.29 -10.02 -27.59
N THR A 190 3.60 -9.41 -26.44
CA THR A 190 4.91 -9.49 -25.78
C THR A 190 4.96 -10.53 -24.66
N GLY A 191 3.80 -10.98 -24.18
CA GLY A 191 3.67 -11.87 -23.04
C GLY A 191 3.64 -11.09 -21.72
N TYR A 192 2.95 -11.65 -20.72
CA TYR A 192 2.87 -11.05 -19.39
C TYR A 192 4.04 -11.50 -18.51
N HIS A 193 4.50 -10.63 -17.62
CA HIS A 193 5.66 -10.87 -16.75
C HIS A 193 5.56 -10.03 -15.47
N LEU A 194 6.46 -10.31 -14.52
CA LEU A 194 6.75 -9.36 -13.45
C LEU A 194 7.85 -8.39 -13.91
N SER A 195 7.75 -7.14 -13.49
CA SER A 195 8.77 -6.12 -13.70
C SER A 195 9.19 -5.54 -12.36
N PHE A 196 10.48 -5.29 -12.19
CA PHE A 196 11.05 -4.66 -11.02
C PHE A 196 11.51 -3.24 -11.37
N TYR A 197 11.26 -2.29 -10.47
CA TYR A 197 11.59 -0.87 -10.65
C TYR A 197 12.43 -0.43 -9.47
N GLN A 198 13.73 -0.40 -9.68
CA GLN A 198 14.65 0.02 -8.64
C GLN A 198 14.55 1.52 -8.40
N ASN A 199 14.46 1.93 -7.13
CA ASN A 199 14.67 3.33 -6.77
C ASN A 199 16.18 3.62 -6.66
N VAL A 200 16.65 4.68 -7.32
CA VAL A 200 18.08 5.06 -7.33
C VAL A 200 18.43 6.18 -6.33
N GLY A 201 17.61 6.38 -5.32
CA GLY A 201 17.86 7.26 -4.18
C GLY A 201 17.27 8.66 -4.28
N GLY A 202 16.08 8.78 -4.88
CA GLY A 202 15.34 10.03 -4.91
C GLY A 202 13.84 9.84 -5.06
N THR A 203 13.06 10.84 -4.66
CA THR A 203 11.61 10.92 -4.86
C THR A 203 11.29 10.74 -6.35
N GLY A 204 10.53 9.69 -6.69
CA GLY A 204 10.22 9.32 -8.07
C GLY A 204 11.40 8.83 -8.91
N GLY A 205 12.53 8.47 -8.29
CA GLY A 205 13.75 8.03 -8.94
C GLY A 205 13.71 6.59 -9.45
N TYR A 206 12.84 6.31 -10.44
CA TYR A 206 12.68 5.00 -11.09
C TYR A 206 13.10 5.09 -12.57
N PRO A 207 14.41 5.13 -12.88
CA PRO A 207 14.89 5.45 -14.22
C PRO A 207 14.76 4.28 -15.22
N MET A 208 14.70 3.05 -14.72
CA MET A 208 14.70 1.82 -15.50
C MET A 208 13.85 0.76 -14.82
N SER A 209 13.47 -0.26 -15.60
CA SER A 209 12.83 -1.45 -15.11
C SER A 209 13.50 -2.70 -15.67
N ASP A 210 13.39 -3.78 -14.90
CA ASP A 210 13.91 -5.09 -15.25
C ASP A 210 12.76 -6.07 -15.44
N ILE A 211 12.70 -6.70 -16.61
CA ILE A 211 11.79 -7.81 -16.86
C ILE A 211 12.29 -9.02 -16.08
N LEU A 212 11.45 -9.53 -15.19
CA LEU A 212 11.79 -10.67 -14.35
C LEU A 212 11.47 -11.99 -15.06
N SER A 213 12.42 -12.92 -15.00
CA SER A 213 12.28 -14.30 -15.50
C SER A 213 11.40 -15.20 -14.63
N ASN A 214 10.87 -14.68 -13.53
CA ASN A 214 10.08 -15.42 -12.56
C ASN A 214 8.75 -15.88 -13.16
N ALA A 215 8.52 -17.20 -13.14
CA ALA A 215 7.21 -17.78 -13.40
C ALA A 215 6.22 -17.46 -12.27
N THR A 216 4.94 -17.51 -12.59
CA THR A 216 3.85 -17.51 -11.61
C THR A 216 4.02 -18.68 -10.63
N PRO A 217 3.34 -18.67 -9.46
CA PRO A 217 3.40 -19.78 -8.52
C PRO A 217 2.97 -21.15 -9.08
N THR A 218 2.26 -21.16 -10.20
CA THR A 218 1.83 -22.36 -10.93
C THR A 218 2.79 -22.77 -12.06
N GLY A 219 3.89 -22.04 -12.27
CA GLY A 219 4.97 -22.38 -13.20
C GLY A 219 4.79 -21.87 -14.63
N ASP A 220 3.83 -20.97 -14.89
CA ASP A 220 3.64 -20.34 -16.20
C ASP A 220 4.03 -18.85 -16.19
N MET A 221 3.83 -18.12 -17.29
CA MET A 221 4.09 -16.67 -17.38
C MET A 221 2.79 -15.84 -17.45
N ASN A 222 1.64 -16.37 -17.02
CA ASN A 222 0.35 -15.70 -17.18
C ASN A 222 0.09 -14.64 -16.10
N TRP A 223 1.03 -13.70 -15.92
CA TRP A 223 1.01 -12.70 -14.85
C TRP A 223 -0.19 -11.75 -14.89
N ALA A 224 -0.85 -11.56 -16.03
CA ALA A 224 -2.11 -10.81 -16.12
C ALA A 224 -3.27 -11.38 -15.29
N GLN A 225 -3.17 -12.64 -14.85
CA GLN A 225 -4.20 -13.28 -14.03
C GLN A 225 -3.95 -13.12 -12.53
N TRP A 226 -2.85 -12.47 -12.13
CA TRP A 226 -2.40 -12.40 -10.75
C TRP A 226 -2.44 -10.96 -10.24
N THR A 227 -3.09 -10.75 -9.09
CA THR A 227 -2.97 -9.53 -8.30
C THR A 227 -1.88 -9.72 -7.26
N ILE A 228 -1.04 -8.69 -7.07
CA ILE A 228 0.02 -8.69 -6.07
C ILE A 228 -0.28 -7.69 -4.95
N ALA A 229 0.11 -8.03 -3.73
CA ALA A 229 0.05 -7.14 -2.58
C ALA A 229 1.27 -7.40 -1.68
N THR A 230 1.98 -6.35 -1.27
CA THR A 230 3.25 -6.47 -0.57
C THR A 230 3.21 -5.85 0.82
N THR A 231 4.06 -6.36 1.71
CA THR A 231 4.32 -5.77 3.02
C THR A 231 5.78 -5.93 3.39
N GLU A 232 6.31 -4.97 4.15
CA GLU A 232 7.61 -5.13 4.79
C GLU A 232 7.47 -5.97 6.07
N LEU A 233 8.37 -6.93 6.25
CA LEU A 233 8.56 -7.67 7.50
C LEU A 233 10.00 -7.45 7.96
N ALA A 234 10.29 -7.79 9.22
CA ALA A 234 11.67 -7.81 9.71
C ALA A 234 12.59 -8.79 8.92
N SER A 235 12.01 -9.79 8.26
CA SER A 235 12.71 -10.75 7.38
C SER A 235 12.91 -10.25 5.95
N GLY A 236 12.36 -9.09 5.59
CA GLY A 236 12.36 -8.51 4.25
C GLY A 236 10.95 -8.40 3.67
N THR A 237 10.86 -8.11 2.38
CA THR A 237 9.58 -7.94 1.69
C THR A 237 8.87 -9.27 1.49
N ALA A 238 7.59 -9.31 1.84
CA ALA A 238 6.67 -10.38 1.52
C ALA A 238 5.65 -9.93 0.47
N MET A 239 5.21 -10.84 -0.39
CA MET A 239 4.27 -10.57 -1.47
C MET A 239 3.22 -11.68 -1.56
N PHE A 240 1.96 -11.32 -1.38
CA PHE A 240 0.84 -12.17 -1.76
C PHE A 240 0.62 -12.14 -3.25
N LEU A 241 0.30 -13.30 -3.82
CA LEU A 241 -0.06 -13.50 -5.22
C LEU A 241 -1.43 -14.17 -5.27
N TRP A 242 -2.42 -13.47 -5.79
CA TRP A 242 -3.80 -13.96 -5.88
C TRP A 242 -4.26 -14.06 -7.33
N ASN A 243 -4.68 -15.25 -7.74
CA ASN A 243 -5.32 -15.45 -9.02
C ASN A 243 -6.84 -15.33 -8.86
N SER A 244 -7.42 -14.24 -9.33
CA SER A 244 -8.83 -13.91 -9.07
C SER A 244 -9.82 -14.91 -9.66
N SER A 245 -9.50 -15.49 -10.83
CA SER A 245 -10.35 -16.47 -11.50
C SER A 245 -10.44 -17.80 -10.73
N THR A 246 -9.30 -18.30 -10.27
CA THR A 246 -9.23 -19.62 -9.59
C THR A 246 -9.33 -19.51 -8.06
N GLY A 247 -9.03 -18.35 -7.50
CA GLY A 247 -8.84 -18.12 -6.07
C GLY A 247 -7.52 -18.67 -5.52
N ALA A 248 -6.59 -19.11 -6.38
CA ALA A 248 -5.29 -19.55 -5.90
C ALA A 248 -4.57 -18.38 -5.21
N LEU A 249 -4.15 -18.57 -3.97
CA LEU A 249 -3.46 -17.59 -3.14
C LEU A 249 -2.15 -18.18 -2.65
N TYR A 250 -1.06 -17.49 -2.97
CA TYR A 250 0.29 -17.82 -2.58
C TYR A 250 0.92 -16.65 -1.84
N LEU A 251 1.96 -16.96 -1.08
CA LEU A 251 2.82 -15.99 -0.42
C LEU A 251 4.26 -16.27 -0.82
N TRP A 252 4.96 -15.25 -1.28
CA TRP A 252 6.42 -15.23 -1.44
C TRP A 252 7.02 -14.40 -0.30
N GLU A 253 7.89 -14.99 0.51
CA GLU A 253 8.60 -14.27 1.58
C GLU A 253 10.09 -14.12 1.28
N GLY A 254 10.65 -13.01 1.76
CA GLY A 254 12.08 -12.73 1.70
C GLY A 254 12.54 -12.43 0.28
N LEU A 255 11.83 -11.55 -0.43
CA LEU A 255 12.21 -11.17 -1.79
C LEU A 255 13.65 -10.64 -1.83
N THR A 256 14.41 -11.13 -2.79
CA THR A 256 15.77 -10.64 -3.09
C THR A 256 15.93 -10.44 -4.59
N PHE A 257 16.18 -9.21 -5.03
CA PHE A 257 16.38 -8.91 -6.44
C PHE A 257 17.79 -9.26 -6.91
N THR A 258 17.90 -9.75 -8.15
CA THR A 258 19.14 -9.97 -8.88
C THR A 258 19.00 -9.32 -10.26
N ASP A 259 19.81 -8.29 -10.47
CA ASP A 259 20.00 -7.59 -11.74
C ASP A 259 21.02 -8.34 -12.62
N ASN A 260 20.68 -8.57 -13.89
CA ASN A 260 21.58 -9.19 -14.86
C ASN A 260 22.42 -8.16 -15.65
N GLY A 261 22.14 -6.86 -15.51
CA GLY A 261 22.83 -5.75 -16.18
C GLY A 261 22.38 -5.51 -17.63
N ASP A 262 21.26 -6.11 -18.04
CA ASP A 262 20.72 -6.08 -19.40
C ASP A 262 19.21 -5.82 -19.45
N MET A 263 18.67 -5.11 -18.45
CA MET A 263 17.23 -4.83 -18.27
C MET A 263 16.40 -6.10 -18.05
N THR A 264 17.04 -7.16 -17.55
CA THR A 264 16.41 -8.39 -17.11
C THR A 264 16.89 -8.74 -15.71
N GLY A 265 16.08 -9.50 -14.98
CA GLY A 265 16.44 -9.93 -13.65
C GLY A 265 15.67 -11.13 -13.15
N SER A 266 15.80 -11.37 -11.86
CA SER A 266 14.98 -12.32 -11.12
C SER A 266 14.82 -11.89 -9.68
N VAL A 267 13.79 -12.41 -9.02
CA VAL A 267 13.65 -12.37 -7.56
C VAL A 267 13.79 -13.77 -6.98
N GLY A 268 14.59 -13.90 -5.91
CA GLY A 268 14.59 -15.06 -5.02
C GLY A 268 13.52 -14.92 -3.95
N TYR A 269 12.94 -16.04 -3.49
CA TYR A 269 11.91 -16.08 -2.45
C TYR A 269 11.74 -17.48 -1.87
N THR A 270 11.07 -17.55 -0.71
CA THR A 270 10.42 -18.79 -0.23
C THR A 270 8.93 -18.73 -0.55
N GLN A 271 8.41 -19.77 -1.22
CA GLN A 271 6.99 -19.84 -1.60
C GLN A 271 6.18 -20.68 -0.61
N TYR A 272 5.00 -20.18 -0.24
CA TYR A 272 3.99 -20.88 0.56
C TYR A 272 2.66 -20.90 -0.18
N LEU A 273 2.01 -22.07 -0.20
CA LEU A 273 0.62 -22.17 -0.62
C LEU A 273 -0.28 -21.71 0.52
N ILE A 274 -1.09 -20.69 0.29
CA ILE A 274 -2.04 -20.20 1.30
C ILE A 274 -3.41 -20.86 1.08
N SER A 275 -3.92 -20.80 -0.15
CA SER A 275 -5.16 -21.46 -0.55
C SER A 275 -5.17 -21.78 -2.04
N ARG A 276 -5.96 -22.78 -2.43
CA ARG A 276 -6.20 -23.10 -3.85
C ARG A 276 -7.44 -22.42 -4.42
N SER A 277 -8.28 -21.82 -3.57
CA SER A 277 -9.62 -21.33 -3.96
C SER A 277 -10.13 -20.21 -3.04
N TRP A 278 -9.23 -19.40 -2.47
CA TRP A 278 -9.60 -18.24 -1.66
C TRP A 278 -10.23 -17.16 -2.55
N ASN A 279 -11.47 -16.76 -2.23
CA ASN A 279 -12.20 -15.70 -2.93
C ASN A 279 -12.25 -15.86 -4.46
N ALA A 280 -12.35 -17.10 -4.96
CA ALA A 280 -12.44 -17.37 -6.40
C ALA A 280 -13.64 -16.65 -7.04
N GLY A 281 -13.39 -15.89 -8.11
CA GLY A 281 -14.38 -15.12 -8.85
C GLY A 281 -14.95 -13.90 -8.11
N VAL A 282 -14.45 -13.58 -6.91
CA VAL A 282 -14.89 -12.42 -6.14
C VAL A 282 -14.13 -11.18 -6.64
N ALA A 283 -14.84 -10.12 -7.00
CA ALA A 283 -14.22 -8.84 -7.32
C ALA A 283 -13.76 -8.14 -6.03
N LEU A 284 -12.51 -7.70 -6.00
CA LEU A 284 -11.94 -6.88 -4.93
C LEU A 284 -11.61 -5.49 -5.48
N SER A 285 -11.95 -4.44 -4.74
CA SER A 285 -11.45 -3.08 -4.99
C SER A 285 -10.07 -2.86 -4.39
N THR A 286 -9.73 -3.59 -3.32
CA THR A 286 -8.41 -3.51 -2.68
C THR A 286 -8.03 -4.86 -2.11
N LEU A 287 -6.77 -5.23 -2.31
CA LEU A 287 -6.07 -6.30 -1.60
C LEU A 287 -4.84 -5.65 -0.97
N GLU A 288 -4.84 -5.54 0.35
CA GLU A 288 -3.74 -4.92 1.08
C GLU A 288 -3.08 -5.95 2.00
N ALA A 289 -1.75 -6.04 1.95
CA ALA A 289 -0.97 -6.93 2.80
C ALA A 289 -0.32 -6.12 3.92
N ALA A 290 -0.33 -6.70 5.13
CA ALA A 290 0.31 -6.16 6.31
C ALA A 290 0.52 -7.25 7.36
N ASP A 291 1.50 -7.13 8.27
CA ASP A 291 1.53 -7.96 9.49
C ASP A 291 0.51 -7.41 10.50
N ILE A 292 -0.77 -7.64 10.22
CA ILE A 292 -1.89 -7.01 10.93
C ILE A 292 -1.83 -7.33 12.42
N ASN A 293 -1.50 -8.58 12.76
CA ASN A 293 -1.52 -9.04 14.14
C ASN A 293 -0.14 -9.05 14.82
N GLY A 294 0.93 -8.69 14.10
CA GLY A 294 2.28 -8.52 14.64
C GLY A 294 2.94 -9.84 15.02
N ASP A 295 2.58 -10.96 14.37
CA ASP A 295 3.16 -12.28 14.65
C ASP A 295 4.31 -12.65 13.70
N GLY A 296 4.67 -11.73 12.79
CA GLY A 296 5.73 -11.92 11.80
C GLY A 296 5.30 -12.76 10.60
N VAL A 297 4.02 -13.17 10.52
CA VAL A 297 3.42 -13.77 9.33
C VAL A 297 2.52 -12.72 8.69
N PRO A 298 2.71 -12.39 7.40
CA PRO A 298 1.93 -11.35 6.78
C PRO A 298 0.48 -11.83 6.62
N ASP A 299 -0.45 -10.90 6.86
CA ASP A 299 -1.89 -11.05 6.74
C ASP A 299 -2.41 -10.20 5.56
N ILE A 300 -3.72 -10.31 5.26
CA ILE A 300 -4.36 -9.46 4.23
C ILE A 300 -5.69 -8.88 4.68
N TRP A 301 -5.97 -7.66 4.27
CA TRP A 301 -7.33 -7.14 4.13
C TRP A 301 -7.79 -7.27 2.67
N ALA A 302 -9.01 -7.74 2.49
CA ALA A 302 -9.71 -7.70 1.21
C ALA A 302 -10.92 -6.77 1.32
N VAL A 303 -11.02 -5.83 0.39
CA VAL A 303 -12.15 -4.89 0.28
C VAL A 303 -12.90 -5.17 -1.00
N THR A 304 -14.22 -5.35 -0.91
CA THR A 304 -15.09 -5.51 -2.08
C THR A 304 -15.54 -4.14 -2.61
N PRO A 305 -15.99 -4.05 -3.88
CA PRO A 305 -16.58 -2.82 -4.41
C PRO A 305 -17.77 -2.26 -3.62
N SER A 306 -18.42 -3.08 -2.77
CA SER A 306 -19.49 -2.63 -1.87
C SER A 306 -18.98 -1.99 -0.57
N GLY A 307 -17.68 -1.74 -0.44
CA GLY A 307 -17.08 -1.19 0.78
C GLY A 307 -16.99 -2.18 1.93
N THR A 308 -17.12 -3.50 1.66
CA THR A 308 -17.01 -4.51 2.71
C THR A 308 -15.55 -4.93 2.86
N VAL A 309 -14.95 -4.68 4.02
CA VAL A 309 -13.62 -5.14 4.39
C VAL A 309 -13.70 -6.44 5.19
N THR A 310 -12.81 -7.39 4.92
CA THR A 310 -12.57 -8.57 5.75
C THR A 310 -11.07 -8.80 5.89
N ALA A 311 -10.58 -8.91 7.13
CA ALA A 311 -9.21 -9.38 7.40
C ALA A 311 -9.13 -10.91 7.29
N TYR A 312 -8.00 -11.41 6.80
CA TYR A 312 -7.67 -12.82 6.77
C TYR A 312 -6.31 -12.99 7.43
N LEU A 313 -6.34 -13.49 8.67
CA LEU A 313 -5.15 -13.71 9.46
C LEU A 313 -4.54 -15.06 9.08
N ILE A 314 -3.31 -15.04 8.60
CA ILE A 314 -2.57 -16.18 8.08
C ILE A 314 -1.68 -16.73 9.19
N ALA A 315 -1.59 -18.05 9.29
CA ALA A 315 -0.74 -18.70 10.27
C ALA A 315 -0.27 -20.07 9.78
N ARG A 316 0.73 -20.63 10.46
CA ARG A 316 1.21 -22.00 10.22
C ARG A 316 1.58 -22.23 8.75
N LEU A 317 2.42 -21.36 8.22
CA LEU A 317 3.00 -21.52 6.88
C LEU A 317 3.62 -22.92 6.74
N SER A 318 3.44 -23.52 5.56
CA SER A 318 3.91 -24.87 5.26
C SER A 318 4.51 -24.92 3.87
N SER A 319 5.66 -25.59 3.74
CA SER A 319 6.32 -25.79 2.44
C SER A 319 5.69 -26.92 1.61
N THR A 320 4.86 -27.77 2.22
CA THR A 320 4.27 -28.95 1.57
C THR A 320 2.74 -28.97 1.61
N GLY A 321 2.12 -28.13 2.44
CA GLY A 321 0.67 -28.02 2.60
C GLY A 321 0.19 -26.58 2.50
N SER A 322 -1.12 -26.37 2.72
CA SER A 322 -1.70 -25.04 2.80
C SER A 322 -1.49 -24.43 4.19
N ALA A 323 -1.29 -23.11 4.25
CA ALA A 323 -1.34 -22.35 5.49
C ALA A 323 -2.74 -22.39 6.11
N GLN A 324 -2.84 -22.00 7.38
CA GLN A 324 -4.11 -21.75 8.05
C GLN A 324 -4.57 -20.31 7.77
N ILE A 325 -5.85 -20.15 7.42
CA ILE A 325 -6.48 -18.85 7.20
C ILE A 325 -7.61 -18.68 8.22
N ARG A 326 -7.64 -17.55 8.93
CA ARG A 326 -8.75 -17.16 9.81
C ARG A 326 -9.35 -15.85 9.32
N ALA A 327 -10.54 -15.91 8.75
CA ALA A 327 -11.30 -14.72 8.39
C ALA A 327 -11.83 -14.01 9.66
N GLY A 328 -11.70 -12.69 9.68
CA GLY A 328 -12.36 -11.82 10.64
C GLY A 328 -13.83 -11.61 10.33
N SER A 329 -14.54 -10.91 11.21
CA SER A 329 -15.91 -10.47 10.92
C SER A 329 -15.88 -9.36 9.86
N PRO A 330 -16.69 -9.44 8.78
CA PRO A 330 -16.77 -8.37 7.81
C PRO A 330 -17.25 -7.05 8.42
N GLN A 331 -16.71 -5.93 7.94
CA GLN A 331 -17.11 -4.57 8.31
C GLN A 331 -17.46 -3.78 7.04
N THR A 332 -18.40 -2.84 7.15
CA THR A 332 -18.71 -1.90 6.07
C THR A 332 -18.01 -0.58 6.37
N LEU A 333 -17.19 -0.14 5.42
CA LEU A 333 -16.50 1.15 5.40
C LEU A 333 -17.50 2.30 5.16
#